data_AF-A0A7K0LKC0-F1
#
_entry.id   AF-A0A7K0LKC0-F1
#
_cell.length_a   1.000
_cell.length_b   1.000
_cell.length_c   1.000
_cell.angle_alpha   90.00
_cell.angle_beta   90.00
_cell.angle_gamma   90.00
#
_symmetry.space_group_name_H-M   'P 1'
#
loop_
_entity.id
_entity.type
_entity.pdbx_description
1 polymer ?
#
loop_
_entity_poly.entity_id
_entity_poly.type
_entity_poly.pdbx_seq_one_letter_code
_entity_poly.pdbx_strand_id
1 'polypeptide(L)'
;MKTRAIVKKLFQGLGVLAIVLVLVGLGNWQLDRAALVKEVNAAAKVVDPKVYSLSQLAAPTVALDSRNVNKQISVTGFYVANFKAPLQSDKDGKVSDWEVALLQVDGSNPLSGILVVRGLWSERMLNPEV
;
A
#
# COMPACT_ATOMS: atom_id res chain seq x y z
N MET A 1 46.80 3.81 53.82
CA MET A 1 46.07 4.50 52.72
C MET A 1 45.89 3.67 51.44
N LYS A 2 46.89 2.93 50.96
CA LYS A 2 46.85 2.22 49.65
C LYS A 2 45.73 1.18 49.51
N THR A 3 45.48 0.36 50.53
CA THR A 3 44.47 -0.71 50.50
C THR A 3 43.03 -0.19 50.35
N ARG A 4 42.68 0.91 51.04
CA ARG A 4 41.37 1.57 50.90
C ARG A 4 41.14 2.11 49.49
N ALA A 5 42.18 2.61 48.84
CA ALA A 5 42.11 3.11 47.46
C ALA A 5 41.93 1.98 46.44
N ILE A 6 42.57 0.82 46.65
CA ILE A 6 42.42 -0.37 45.79
C ILE A 6 40.98 -0.91 45.89
N VAL A 7 40.46 -1.06 47.11
CA VAL A 7 39.08 -1.52 47.34
C VAL A 7 38.07 -0.58 46.68
N LYS A 8 38.26 0.75 46.79
CA LYS A 8 37.39 1.73 46.14
C LYS A 8 37.37 1.58 44.62
N LYS A 9 38.53 1.40 43.98
CA LYS A 9 38.62 1.20 42.52
C LYS A 9 37.95 -0.10 42.07
N LEU A 10 38.02 -1.14 42.90
CA LEU A 10 37.40 -2.43 42.61
C LEU A 10 35.86 -2.34 42.63
N PHE A 11 35.29 -1.67 43.64
CA PHE A 11 33.85 -1.39 43.67
C PHE A 11 33.38 -0.47 42.55
N GLN A 12 34.19 0.52 42.17
CA GLN A 12 33.90 1.36 41.00
C GLN A 12 33.87 0.53 39.70
N GLY A 13 34.83 -0.37 39.52
CA GLY A 13 34.86 -1.29 38.36
C GLY A 13 33.64 -2.21 38.30
N LEU A 14 33.24 -2.78 39.44
CA LEU A 14 32.03 -3.59 39.56
C LEU A 14 30.77 -2.79 39.24
N GLY A 15 30.68 -1.55 39.72
CA GLY A 15 29.57 -0.65 39.42
C GLY A 15 29.44 -0.34 37.94
N VAL A 16 30.56 -0.04 37.27
CA VAL A 16 30.58 0.19 35.81
C VAL A 16 30.16 -1.07 35.06
N LEU A 17 30.67 -2.24 35.45
CA LEU A 17 30.32 -3.51 34.82
C LEU A 17 28.82 -3.83 34.96
N ALA A 18 28.24 -3.58 36.13
CA ALA A 18 26.81 -3.76 36.36
C ALA A 18 25.96 -2.86 35.44
N ILE A 19 26.35 -1.59 35.27
CA ILE A 19 25.66 -0.67 34.35
C ILE A 19 25.76 -1.16 32.90
N VAL A 20 26.94 -1.61 32.47
CA VAL A 20 27.13 -2.16 31.11
C VAL A 20 26.21 -3.36 30.87
N LEU A 21 26.13 -4.29 31.82
CA LEU A 21 25.25 -5.46 31.70
C LEU A 21 23.77 -5.07 31.61
N VAL A 22 23.33 -4.07 32.39
CA VAL A 22 21.96 -3.55 32.30
C VAL A 22 21.68 -2.93 30.93
N LEU A 23 22.60 -2.13 30.40
CA LEU A 23 22.44 -1.49 29.09
C LEU A 23 22.39 -2.52 27.95
N VAL A 24 23.23 -3.56 28.01
CA VAL A 24 23.20 -4.67 27.03
C VAL A 24 21.88 -5.44 27.13
N GLY A 25 21.42 -5.74 28.35
CA GLY A 25 20.14 -6.41 28.57
C GLY A 25 18.96 -5.60 28.02
N LEU A 26 18.95 -4.28 28.26
CA LEU A 26 17.94 -3.37 27.72
C LEU A 26 18.02 -3.27 26.20
N GLY A 27 19.22 -3.22 25.61
CA GLY A 27 19.41 -3.21 24.16
C GLY A 27 18.84 -4.46 23.50
N ASN A 28 19.14 -5.64 24.06
CA ASN A 28 18.58 -6.90 23.56
C ASN A 28 17.05 -6.94 23.70
N TRP A 29 16.50 -6.46 24.81
CA TRP A 29 15.06 -6.36 25.01
C TRP A 29 14.39 -5.41 24.01
N GLN A 30 15.03 -4.27 23.70
CA GLN A 30 14.53 -3.35 22.69
C GLN A 30 14.54 -3.96 21.29
N LEU A 31 15.58 -4.71 20.92
CA LEU A 31 15.66 -5.42 19.64
C LEU A 31 14.56 -6.47 19.50
N ASP A 32 14.32 -7.26 20.56
CA ASP A 32 13.23 -8.24 20.61
C ASP A 32 11.86 -7.57 20.44
N ARG A 33 11.62 -6.47 21.16
CA ARG A 33 10.35 -5.73 21.05
C ARG A 33 10.16 -5.12 19.67
N ALA A 34 11.22 -4.61 19.04
CA ALA A 34 11.18 -4.09 17.68
C ALA A 34 10.88 -5.19 16.65
N ALA A 35 11.46 -6.38 16.80
CA ALA A 35 11.16 -7.53 15.96
C ALA A 35 9.69 -7.94 16.09
N LEU A 36 9.17 -8.07 17.31
CA LEU A 36 7.75 -8.37 17.56
C LEU A 36 6.81 -7.34 16.95
N VAL A 37 7.10 -6.05 17.10
CA VAL A 37 6.28 -4.98 16.49
C VAL A 37 6.32 -5.05 14.96
N LYS A 38 7.48 -5.37 14.37
CA LYS A 38 7.61 -5.57 12.92
C LYS A 38 6.79 -6.77 12.45
N GLU A 39 6.83 -7.90 13.15
CA GLU A 39 6.05 -9.09 12.80
C GLU A 39 4.54 -8.84 12.90
N VAL A 40 4.07 -8.21 13.99
CA VAL A 40 2.66 -7.86 14.17
C VAL A 40 2.19 -6.84 13.12
N ASN A 41 3.01 -5.83 12.79
CA ASN A 41 2.67 -4.85 11.76
C ASN A 41 2.73 -5.43 10.34
N ALA A 42 3.66 -6.36 10.07
CA ALA A 42 3.69 -7.08 8.79
C ALA A 42 2.43 -7.94 8.62
N ALA A 43 1.97 -8.58 9.68
CA ALA A 43 0.70 -9.28 9.70
C ALA A 43 -0.49 -8.33 9.55
N ALA A 44 -0.44 -7.09 10.07
CA ALA A 44 -1.50 -6.08 9.90
C ALA A 44 -1.58 -5.48 8.50
N LYS A 45 -0.54 -5.63 7.67
CA LYS A 45 -0.57 -5.33 6.24
C LYS A 45 -1.26 -6.48 5.48
N VAL A 46 -2.40 -6.95 6.00
CA VAL A 46 -3.26 -7.94 5.33
C VAL A 46 -3.80 -7.27 4.08
N VAL A 47 -3.14 -7.52 2.96
CA VAL A 47 -3.78 -7.33 1.66
C VAL A 47 -4.99 -8.25 1.68
N ASP A 48 -6.20 -7.68 1.57
CA ASP A 48 -7.42 -8.46 1.48
C ASP A 48 -7.30 -9.41 0.27
N PRO A 49 -7.20 -10.74 0.49
CA PRO A 49 -7.03 -11.69 -0.60
C PRO A 49 -8.35 -11.92 -1.35
N LYS A 50 -9.47 -11.40 -0.82
CA LYS A 50 -10.77 -11.63 -1.39
C LYS A 50 -10.94 -10.83 -2.68
N VAL A 51 -11.38 -11.53 -3.72
CA VAL A 51 -11.89 -10.93 -4.93
C VAL A 51 -13.37 -10.65 -4.73
N TYR A 52 -13.75 -9.38 -4.84
CA TYR A 52 -15.14 -8.92 -4.75
C TYR A 52 -15.76 -8.76 -6.14
N SER A 53 -17.08 -8.79 -6.21
CA SER A 53 -17.77 -8.34 -7.42
C SER A 53 -17.74 -6.82 -7.51
N LEU A 54 -17.65 -6.26 -8.72
CA LEU A 54 -17.65 -4.81 -8.90
C LEU A 54 -18.90 -4.14 -8.31
N SER A 55 -20.06 -4.77 -8.47
CA SER A 55 -21.35 -4.28 -7.95
C SER A 55 -21.42 -4.19 -6.42
N GLN A 56 -20.54 -4.88 -5.69
CA GLN A 56 -20.45 -4.76 -4.23
C GLN A 56 -19.66 -3.54 -3.79
N LEU A 57 -18.78 -3.03 -4.66
CA LEU A 57 -17.80 -2.00 -4.30
C LEU A 57 -18.13 -0.64 -4.89
N ALA A 58 -18.76 -0.61 -6.07
CA ALA A 58 -19.05 0.61 -6.80
C ALA A 58 -20.47 0.59 -7.37
N ALA A 59 -21.05 1.78 -7.50
CA ALA A 59 -22.29 2.01 -8.23
C ALA A 59 -22.00 2.92 -9.44
N PRO A 60 -22.75 2.77 -10.54
CA PRO A 60 -22.64 3.68 -11.68
C PRO A 60 -22.80 5.13 -11.23
N THR A 61 -22.04 6.04 -11.85
CA THR A 61 -22.10 7.51 -11.63
C THR A 61 -21.85 8.00 -10.20
N VAL A 62 -21.46 7.11 -9.28
CA VAL A 62 -21.13 7.43 -7.89
C VAL A 62 -19.64 7.26 -7.66
N ALA A 63 -19.03 8.20 -6.95
CA ALA A 63 -17.62 8.10 -6.57
C ALA A 63 -17.38 6.86 -5.68
N LEU A 64 -16.21 6.23 -5.82
CA LEU A 64 -15.85 5.06 -5.03
C LEU A 64 -15.75 5.42 -3.54
N ASP A 65 -16.44 4.64 -2.69
CA ASP A 65 -16.35 4.78 -1.24
C ASP A 65 -14.91 4.49 -0.76
N SER A 66 -14.37 5.34 0.11
CA SER A 66 -13.01 5.19 0.64
C SER A 66 -12.78 3.85 1.34
N ARG A 67 -13.83 3.22 1.87
CA ARG A 67 -13.80 1.88 2.49
C ARG A 67 -13.62 0.75 1.48
N ASN A 68 -13.82 1.02 0.19
CA ASN A 68 -13.68 0.05 -0.90
C ASN A 68 -12.36 0.21 -1.67
N VAL A 69 -11.53 1.18 -1.31
CA VAL A 69 -10.17 1.34 -1.84
C VAL A 69 -9.29 0.15 -1.42
N ASN A 70 -8.36 -0.24 -2.29
CA ASN A 70 -7.44 -1.38 -2.12
C ASN A 70 -8.09 -2.77 -2.06
N LYS A 71 -9.37 -2.91 -2.42
CA LYS A 71 -10.02 -4.21 -2.61
C LYS A 71 -9.83 -4.69 -4.04
N GLN A 72 -9.68 -6.00 -4.20
CA GLN A 72 -9.48 -6.62 -5.51
C GLN A 72 -10.81 -6.99 -6.15
N ILE A 73 -10.90 -6.81 -7.46
CA ILE A 73 -12.02 -7.26 -8.29
C ILE A 73 -11.48 -8.06 -9.48
N SER A 74 -12.32 -8.92 -10.04
CA SER A 74 -12.06 -9.57 -11.33
C SER A 74 -13.29 -9.38 -12.21
N VAL A 75 -13.07 -8.91 -13.43
CA VAL A 75 -14.11 -8.65 -14.42
C VAL A 75 -13.61 -9.13 -15.77
N THR A 76 -14.47 -9.81 -16.52
CA THR A 76 -14.24 -10.18 -17.92
C THR A 76 -15.26 -9.46 -18.80
N GLY A 77 -14.89 -9.21 -20.05
CA GLY A 77 -15.72 -8.44 -20.96
C GLY A 77 -15.04 -8.14 -22.28
N PHE A 78 -15.75 -7.39 -23.12
CA PHE A 78 -15.26 -6.94 -24.42
C PHE A 78 -15.21 -5.42 -24.47
N TYR A 79 -14.15 -4.88 -25.06
CA TYR A 79 -14.11 -3.45 -25.40
C TYR A 79 -14.95 -3.20 -26.64
N VAL A 80 -15.95 -2.33 -26.51
CA VAL A 80 -16.94 -2.10 -27.57
C VAL A 80 -16.90 -0.69 -28.16
N ALA A 81 -16.26 0.26 -27.47
CA ALA A 81 -16.13 1.64 -27.94
C ALA A 81 -14.95 2.35 -27.28
N ASN A 82 -14.41 3.38 -27.95
CA ASN A 82 -13.38 4.27 -27.42
C ASN A 82 -13.87 5.71 -27.44
N PHE A 83 -13.52 6.45 -26.39
CA PHE A 83 -13.93 7.82 -26.15
C PHE A 83 -12.72 8.69 -25.83
N LYS A 84 -12.85 9.97 -26.18
CA LYS A 84 -11.94 11.02 -25.75
C LYS A 84 -12.46 11.59 -24.42
N ALA A 85 -11.69 11.48 -23.35
CA ALA A 85 -11.95 12.20 -22.09
C ALA A 85 -11.11 13.48 -22.07
N PRO A 86 -11.71 14.65 -22.33
CA PRO A 86 -10.95 15.88 -22.45
C PRO A 86 -10.54 16.45 -21.09
N LEU A 87 -9.46 17.25 -21.09
CA LEU A 87 -9.07 18.12 -19.96
C LEU A 87 -8.86 17.38 -18.61
N GLN A 88 -8.33 16.17 -18.64
CA GLN A 88 -8.03 15.41 -17.44
C GLN A 88 -6.70 15.87 -16.84
N SER A 89 -6.68 16.05 -15.51
CA SER A 89 -5.47 16.42 -14.77
C SER A 89 -4.83 15.18 -14.17
N ASP A 90 -3.54 14.99 -14.40
CA ASP A 90 -2.77 13.95 -13.71
C ASP A 90 -2.39 14.35 -12.28
N LYS A 91 -1.66 13.45 -11.60
CA LYS A 91 -1.18 13.68 -10.22
C LYS A 91 -0.25 14.89 -10.06
N ASP A 92 0.39 15.31 -11.15
CA ASP A 92 1.33 16.44 -11.17
C ASP A 92 0.65 17.72 -11.69
N GLY A 93 -0.66 17.68 -11.94
CA GLY A 93 -1.46 18.81 -12.42
C GLY A 93 -1.36 19.08 -13.92
N LYS A 94 -0.71 18.20 -14.70
CA LYS A 94 -0.65 18.35 -16.16
C LYS A 94 -1.99 17.97 -16.76
N VAL A 95 -2.56 18.89 -17.54
CA VAL A 95 -3.84 18.68 -18.23
C VAL A 95 -3.59 18.05 -19.59
N SER A 96 -4.33 16.97 -19.90
CA SER A 96 -4.26 16.27 -21.19
C SER A 96 -5.58 15.59 -21.54
N ASP A 97 -5.72 15.19 -22.80
CA ASP A 97 -6.86 14.40 -23.25
C ASP A 97 -6.52 12.92 -23.14
N TRP A 98 -7.38 12.15 -22.48
CA TRP A 98 -7.17 10.71 -22.26
C TRP A 98 -8.02 9.87 -23.21
N GLU A 99 -7.51 8.70 -23.55
CA GLU A 99 -8.25 7.65 -24.21
C GLU A 99 -8.94 6.77 -23.18
N VAL A 100 -10.26 6.60 -23.33
CA VAL A 100 -11.09 5.81 -22.44
C VAL A 100 -11.89 4.80 -23.25
N ALA A 101 -11.74 3.52 -22.93
CA ALA A 101 -12.50 2.45 -23.58
C ALA A 101 -13.69 2.00 -22.72
N LEU A 102 -14.80 1.68 -23.36
CA LEU A 102 -15.94 1.06 -22.72
C LEU A 102 -15.78 -0.46 -22.76
N LEU A 103 -15.55 -1.04 -21.58
CA LEU A 103 -15.58 -2.47 -21.34
C LEU A 103 -17.02 -2.89 -21.00
N GLN A 104 -17.68 -3.61 -21.89
CA GLN A 104 -18.96 -4.27 -21.58
C GLN A 104 -18.70 -5.51 -20.74
N VAL A 105 -19.28 -5.57 -19.55
CA VAL A 105 -19.04 -6.63 -18.58
C VAL A 105 -19.83 -7.88 -18.94
N ASP A 106 -19.13 -9.01 -19.09
CA ASP A 106 -19.76 -10.31 -19.36
C ASP A 106 -20.64 -10.75 -18.21
N GLY A 107 -21.78 -11.38 -18.54
CA GLY A 107 -22.71 -11.94 -17.54
C GLY A 107 -23.44 -10.90 -16.68
N SER A 108 -23.32 -9.60 -16.99
CA SER A 108 -24.05 -8.55 -16.29
C SER A 108 -25.54 -8.51 -16.69
N ASN A 109 -26.43 -8.44 -15.70
CA ASN A 109 -27.87 -8.25 -15.90
C ASN A 109 -28.42 -7.26 -14.84
N PRO A 110 -28.78 -6.02 -15.22
CA PRO A 110 -28.77 -5.48 -16.58
C PRO A 110 -27.34 -5.29 -17.12
N LEU A 111 -27.25 -5.15 -18.45
CA LEU A 111 -26.00 -4.84 -19.15
C LEU A 111 -25.27 -3.69 -18.45
N SER A 112 -24.04 -3.97 -18.03
CA SER A 112 -23.19 -3.04 -17.29
C SER A 112 -21.91 -2.78 -18.07
N GLY A 113 -21.41 -1.55 -18.00
CA GLY A 113 -20.20 -1.13 -18.68
C GLY A 113 -19.27 -0.37 -17.73
N ILE A 114 -17.97 -0.50 -17.96
CA ILE A 114 -16.91 0.21 -17.22
C ILE A 114 -16.14 1.06 -18.21
N LEU A 115 -15.90 2.32 -17.85
CA LEU A 115 -14.98 3.19 -18.57
C LEU A 115 -13.57 2.99 -18.04
N VAL A 116 -12.67 2.52 -18.90
CA VAL A 116 -11.29 2.18 -18.57
C VAL A 116 -10.35 3.15 -19.26
N VAL A 117 -9.56 3.90 -18.49
CA VAL A 117 -8.51 4.77 -19.05
C VAL A 117 -7.38 3.89 -19.59
N ARG A 118 -7.03 4.06 -20.86
CA ARG A 118 -6.00 3.25 -21.55
C ARG A 118 -4.73 4.01 -21.88
N GLY A 119 -4.76 5.35 -21.85
CA GLY A 119 -3.59 6.16 -22.14
C GLY A 119 -3.95 7.57 -22.59
N LEU A 120 -3.01 8.21 -23.29
CA LEU A 120 -3.20 9.53 -23.86
C LEU A 120 -3.91 9.43 -25.22
N TRP A 121 -4.89 10.31 -25.45
CA TRP A 121 -5.64 10.36 -26.71
C TRP A 121 -4.75 10.62 -27.92
N SER A 122 -3.67 11.40 -27.74
CA SER A 122 -2.67 11.69 -28.78
C SER A 122 -1.88 10.47 -29.24
N GLU A 123 -1.80 9.44 -28.39
CA GLU A 123 -0.95 8.26 -28.59
C GLU A 123 -1.76 7.01 -28.98
N ARG A 124 -3.08 7.13 -29.12
CA ARG A 124 -4.00 6.00 -29.37
C ARG A 124 -3.69 5.16 -30.61
N MET A 125 -2.97 5.73 -31.58
CA MET A 125 -2.57 5.04 -32.82
C MET A 125 -1.17 4.39 -32.71
N LEU A 126 -0.43 4.66 -31.63
CA LEU A 126 0.91 4.14 -31.41
C LEU A 126 0.90 2.76 -30.72
N ASN A 127 -0.16 2.44 -29.98
CA ASN A 127 -0.36 1.16 -29.31
C ASN A 127 -1.75 0.59 -29.63
N PRO A 128 -1.96 0.00 -30.82
CA PRO A 128 -3.26 -0.50 -31.25
C PRO A 128 -3.72 -1.78 -30.53
N GLU A 129 -2.90 -2.38 -29.65
CA GLU A 129 -3.06 -3.76 -29.17
C GLU A 129 -3.47 -3.93 -27.69
N VAL A 130 -4.07 -2.93 -27.05
CA VAL A 130 -4.84 -3.17 -25.81
C VAL A 130 -6.32 -3.32 -26.12
#